data_AF-A0A1D6FMF2-F1
#
_entry.id   AF-A0A1D6FMF2-F1
#
_cell.length_a   1.000
_cell.length_b   1.000
_cell.length_c   1.000
_cell.angle_alpha   90.00
_cell.angle_beta   90.00
_cell.angle_gamma   90.00
#
_symmetry.space_group_name_H-M   'P 1'
#
loop_
_entity.id
_entity.type
_entity.pdbx_description
1 polymer ?
#
loop_
_entity_poly.entity_id
_entity_poly.type
_entity_poly.pdbx_seq_one_letter_code
_entity_poly.pdbx_strand_id
1 'polypeptide(L)'
;MRRWWSPALAAVEPRSVQLLLLGVALVAASFYAGTLFGSSASPALVLPPSRPRSPDSFRAKVTDVPVFTNRVSRTYRAKSVTVPDHGVDVCPLEYNEYVPCHDGAYISSLKSLDTSRHVDLESICPPWEKRLFCLVPPPNDYKIPIRWPTSRDYVWRSNVNHSHLAEVKGGQNWVHEKGKLWWFPGGGTHFKHGASEYIERLGNMMTNSTGDLRSAGVVQVLDVGCGVASFSAYLLPLDIRTMSFAPKDGHENQIQFALERGIGAMISVLATKQLPYPENSFEMVHCSRCRVDWHENDGILLKEVDRLLRPNGYFVYSAPPAYRKDKDFPVIWEKLVNITTTMCWKLIAKHVQTAIWVKPEDESCRQKNVDMNLLSICESNDNISPSWKIPLMNCVKLNKDKSNIQKLPSRSDRLSFYSKSLEIIGVAPERFEKNNQFWKNQVHKYWSFLHVEKTSIRNVMDMNANYGGFAAALSSDPVWIMNIVPYTMMNTLPVIYDRGLLGSYHDWCEPFSTYPRSYDLLHAFHLFSHYKRRKEDCLLEDIMLEMDRIIRPQ
;
A
#
# COMPACT_ATOMS: atom_id res chain seq x y z
N MET A 1 -30.46 75.20 3.35
CA MET A 1 -31.47 74.16 3.04
C MET A 1 -30.94 72.81 3.52
N ARG A 2 -31.48 72.30 4.63
CA ARG A 2 -31.21 70.95 5.17
C ARG A 2 -32.22 69.97 4.57
N ARG A 3 -31.80 68.79 4.15
CA ARG A 3 -32.64 67.57 4.22
C ARG A 3 -31.80 66.39 4.69
N TRP A 4 -32.17 65.92 5.87
CA TRP A 4 -31.75 64.67 6.50
C TRP A 4 -32.39 63.48 5.78
N TRP A 5 -31.66 62.38 5.68
CA TRP A 5 -32.22 61.05 5.45
C TRP A 5 -32.09 60.24 6.74
N SER A 6 -33.22 59.81 7.28
CA SER A 6 -33.35 58.87 8.39
C SER A 6 -33.27 57.43 7.86
N PRO A 7 -32.71 56.46 8.60
CA PRO A 7 -32.89 55.05 8.30
C PRO A 7 -34.23 54.55 8.85
N ALA A 8 -35.06 53.97 7.99
CA ALA A 8 -36.28 53.30 8.38
C ALA A 8 -35.94 51.97 9.08
N LEU A 9 -36.28 51.85 10.37
CA LEU A 9 -36.39 50.54 11.02
C LEU A 9 -37.62 49.83 10.45
N ALA A 10 -37.40 48.73 9.74
CA ALA A 10 -38.47 47.81 9.37
C ALA A 10 -39.00 47.13 10.65
N ALA A 11 -40.25 47.43 11.01
CA ALA A 11 -40.96 46.75 12.07
C ALA A 11 -41.22 45.29 11.64
N VAL A 12 -40.63 44.34 12.37
CA VAL A 12 -40.85 42.90 12.16
C VAL A 12 -42.29 42.58 12.54
N GLU A 13 -43.07 42.06 11.58
CA GLU A 13 -44.46 41.67 11.81
C GLU A 13 -44.56 40.61 12.93
N PRO A 14 -45.53 40.73 13.86
CA PRO A 14 -45.66 39.83 15.02
C PRO A 14 -45.86 38.35 14.66
N ARG A 15 -46.35 38.06 13.44
CA ARG A 15 -46.47 36.68 12.92
C ARG A 15 -45.11 36.06 12.59
N SER A 16 -44.13 36.84 12.15
CA SER A 16 -42.78 36.35 11.84
C SER A 16 -42.03 36.00 13.13
N VAL A 17 -42.22 36.80 14.19
CA VAL A 17 -41.67 36.51 15.53
C VAL A 17 -42.31 35.27 16.14
N GLN A 18 -43.63 35.07 15.97
CA GLN A 18 -44.31 33.84 16.42
C GLN A 18 -43.79 32.59 15.70
N LEU A 19 -43.55 32.65 14.39
CA LEU A 19 -42.98 31.54 13.62
C LEU A 19 -41.54 31.23 14.03
N LEU A 20 -40.73 32.26 14.29
CA LEU A 20 -39.37 32.12 14.81
C LEU A 20 -39.36 31.50 16.21
N LEU A 21 -40.25 31.95 17.10
CA LEU A 21 -40.39 31.38 18.45
C LEU A 21 -40.90 29.94 18.40
N LEU A 22 -41.81 29.60 17.47
CA LEU A 22 -42.26 28.23 17.26
C LEU A 22 -41.12 27.33 16.74
N GLY A 23 -40.30 27.85 15.83
CA GLY A 23 -39.12 27.15 15.31
C GLY A 23 -38.06 26.92 16.40
N VAL A 24 -37.77 27.92 17.22
CA VAL A 24 -36.86 27.79 18.37
C VAL A 24 -37.42 26.82 19.41
N ALA A 25 -38.73 26.87 19.68
CA ALA A 25 -39.38 25.93 20.59
C ALA A 25 -39.34 24.48 20.07
N LEU A 26 -39.48 24.26 18.77
CA LEU A 26 -39.35 22.93 18.13
C LEU A 26 -37.91 22.42 18.15
N VAL A 27 -36.92 23.31 17.97
CA VAL A 27 -35.49 22.95 18.07
C VAL A 27 -35.13 22.64 19.53
N ALA A 28 -35.62 23.44 20.49
CA ALA A 28 -35.42 23.17 21.91
C ALA A 28 -36.13 21.86 22.34
N ALA A 29 -37.36 21.62 21.88
CA ALA A 29 -38.10 20.40 22.16
C ALA A 29 -37.43 19.16 21.54
N SER A 30 -36.90 19.26 20.33
CA SER A 30 -36.15 18.16 19.69
C SER A 30 -34.80 17.91 20.37
N PHE A 31 -34.11 18.95 20.84
CA PHE A 31 -32.92 18.82 21.67
C PHE A 31 -33.23 18.14 23.01
N TYR A 32 -34.28 18.58 23.71
CA TYR A 32 -34.67 17.99 24.99
C TYR A 32 -35.25 16.58 24.87
N ALA A 33 -36.01 16.27 23.81
CA ALA A 33 -36.44 14.92 23.49
C ALA A 33 -35.22 14.03 23.15
N GLY A 34 -34.23 14.56 22.43
CA GLY A 34 -32.96 13.90 22.18
C GLY A 34 -32.16 13.59 23.46
N THR A 35 -32.32 14.40 24.52
CA THR A 35 -31.71 14.13 25.84
C THR A 35 -32.55 13.22 26.74
N LEU A 36 -33.89 13.21 26.59
CA LEU A 36 -34.80 12.35 27.36
C LEU A 36 -34.87 10.91 26.80
N PHE A 37 -34.63 10.74 25.49
CA PHE A 37 -34.53 9.44 24.81
C PHE A 37 -33.10 9.08 24.39
N GLY A 38 -32.13 9.96 24.64
CA GLY A 38 -30.71 9.70 24.46
C GLY A 38 -30.19 8.86 25.61
N SER A 39 -30.03 7.56 25.39
CA SER A 39 -29.39 6.68 26.37
C SER A 39 -28.01 7.20 26.75
N SER A 40 -27.75 7.39 28.04
CA SER A 40 -26.42 7.60 28.63
C SER A 40 -25.58 6.32 28.55
N ALA A 41 -25.34 5.86 27.33
CA ALA A 41 -24.42 4.78 27.03
C ALA A 41 -23.52 5.25 25.89
N SER A 42 -22.25 5.50 26.20
CA SER A 42 -21.20 5.36 25.19
C SER A 42 -21.42 4.03 24.45
N PRO A 43 -21.11 3.91 23.14
CA PRO A 43 -21.29 2.65 22.44
C PRO A 43 -20.32 1.64 23.06
N ALA A 44 -20.80 0.91 24.07
CA ALA A 44 -20.19 -0.30 24.54
C ALA A 44 -20.20 -1.22 23.31
N LEU A 45 -19.00 -1.58 22.85
CA LEU A 45 -18.81 -2.70 21.95
C LEU A 45 -19.46 -3.91 22.63
N VAL A 46 -20.70 -4.22 22.27
CA VAL A 46 -21.31 -5.51 22.56
C VAL A 46 -20.61 -6.49 21.64
N LEU A 47 -19.46 -6.98 22.09
CA LEU A 47 -18.87 -8.18 21.54
C LEU A 47 -19.93 -9.29 21.74
N PRO A 48 -20.31 -10.04 20.70
CA PRO A 48 -21.18 -11.19 20.90
C PRO A 48 -20.52 -12.12 21.94
N PRO A 49 -21.28 -12.69 22.88
CA PRO A 49 -20.71 -13.63 23.82
C PRO A 49 -20.07 -14.76 23.04
N SER A 50 -18.83 -15.11 23.41
CA SER A 50 -18.15 -16.31 22.94
C SER A 50 -19.04 -17.51 23.28
N ARG A 51 -19.84 -17.98 22.31
CA ARG A 51 -20.50 -19.27 22.43
C ARG A 51 -19.38 -20.32 22.52
N PRO A 52 -19.33 -21.14 23.58
CA PRO A 52 -18.54 -22.35 23.51
C PRO A 52 -19.10 -23.16 22.34
N ARG A 53 -18.28 -23.42 21.32
CA ARG A 53 -18.59 -24.48 20.36
C ARG A 53 -18.59 -25.77 21.17
N SER A 54 -19.76 -26.35 21.39
CA SER A 54 -19.88 -27.73 21.83
C SER A 54 -19.08 -28.61 20.86
N PRO A 55 -18.19 -29.49 21.35
CA PRO A 55 -17.51 -30.44 20.49
C PRO A 55 -18.49 -31.60 20.26
N ASP A 56 -19.06 -31.69 19.05
CA ASP A 56 -19.62 -32.90 18.42
C ASP A 56 -20.40 -32.44 17.17
N SER A 57 -20.34 -33.04 15.98
CA SER A 57 -19.85 -34.34 15.56
C SER A 57 -19.57 -34.29 14.04
N PHE A 58 -18.31 -34.15 13.64
CA PHE A 58 -17.84 -34.60 12.33
C PHE A 58 -16.52 -35.34 12.55
N ARG A 59 -16.62 -36.48 13.24
CA ARG A 59 -15.53 -37.45 13.31
C ARG A 59 -15.50 -38.22 11.99
N ALA A 60 -15.14 -37.53 10.91
CA ALA A 60 -14.48 -38.20 9.81
C ALA A 60 -13.19 -38.77 10.40
N LYS A 61 -12.99 -40.09 10.29
CA LYS A 61 -11.72 -40.74 10.64
C LYS A 61 -10.63 -40.14 9.74
N VAL A 62 -9.98 -39.07 10.20
CA VAL A 62 -8.72 -38.62 9.65
C VAL A 62 -7.67 -39.56 10.25
N THR A 63 -7.28 -40.53 9.45
CA THR A 63 -6.13 -41.40 9.66
C THR A 63 -4.87 -40.58 9.96
N ASP A 64 -4.16 -40.93 11.04
CA ASP A 64 -2.80 -40.54 11.43
C ASP A 64 -2.17 -39.33 10.71
N VAL A 65 -2.58 -38.12 11.07
CA VAL A 65 -1.72 -36.96 10.86
C VAL A 65 -0.70 -36.95 12.01
N PRO A 66 0.61 -37.06 11.74
CA PRO A 66 1.62 -36.99 12.80
C PRO A 66 1.49 -35.66 13.53
N VAL A 67 1.20 -35.72 14.83
CA VAL A 67 1.18 -34.56 15.70
C VAL A 67 2.64 -34.23 16.04
N PHE A 68 3.17 -33.23 15.36
CA PHE A 68 4.50 -32.70 15.67
C PHE A 68 4.45 -31.91 16.98
N THR A 69 5.43 -32.13 17.85
CA THR A 69 5.56 -31.40 19.11
C THR A 69 6.32 -30.08 18.96
N ASN A 70 7.08 -29.94 17.86
CA ASN A 70 7.93 -28.80 17.47
C ASN A 70 8.80 -28.25 18.62
N ARG A 71 10.11 -28.45 18.53
CA ARG A 71 11.04 -27.92 19.52
C ARG A 71 11.30 -26.42 19.28
N VAL A 72 11.43 -25.65 20.36
CA VAL A 72 11.96 -24.28 20.26
C VAL A 72 13.48 -24.35 20.13
N SER A 73 14.00 -23.91 18.99
CA SER A 73 15.42 -23.95 18.68
C SER A 73 15.75 -23.00 17.53
N ARG A 74 16.95 -22.40 17.56
CA ARG A 74 17.45 -21.61 16.45
C ARG A 74 18.17 -22.51 15.46
N THR A 75 17.53 -22.79 14.34
CA THR A 75 18.09 -23.57 13.23
C THR A 75 18.41 -22.68 12.04
N TYR A 76 19.38 -23.13 11.26
CA TYR A 76 19.85 -22.45 10.06
C TYR A 76 19.67 -23.34 8.86
N ARG A 77 19.61 -22.72 7.68
CA ARG A 77 19.47 -23.44 6.43
C ARG A 77 20.72 -24.28 6.15
N ALA A 78 20.57 -25.59 6.24
CA ALA A 78 21.57 -26.57 5.80
C ALA A 78 21.45 -26.84 4.29
N LYS A 79 22.41 -27.52 3.65
CA LYS A 79 22.37 -27.77 2.19
C LYS A 79 21.20 -28.67 1.81
N SER A 80 20.99 -29.74 2.58
CA SER A 80 19.82 -30.62 2.50
C SER A 80 18.85 -30.29 3.64
N VAL A 81 17.56 -30.15 3.33
CA VAL A 81 16.52 -30.06 4.35
C VAL A 81 16.08 -31.47 4.72
N THR A 82 16.12 -31.78 6.01
CA THR A 82 15.53 -32.99 6.60
C THR A 82 14.59 -32.54 7.69
N VAL A 83 13.33 -32.96 7.63
CA VAL A 83 12.34 -32.68 8.69
C VAL A 83 12.49 -33.74 9.78
N PRO A 84 12.86 -33.37 11.02
CA PRO A 84 12.94 -34.31 12.13
C PRO A 84 11.58 -34.92 12.49
N ASP A 85 11.58 -36.00 13.27
CA ASP A 85 10.35 -36.65 13.77
C ASP A 85 9.48 -35.70 14.61
N HIS A 86 10.08 -34.68 15.23
CA HIS A 86 9.37 -33.65 15.99
C HIS A 86 8.92 -32.45 15.16
N GLY A 87 9.11 -32.47 13.84
CA GLY A 87 8.74 -31.39 12.92
C GLY A 87 9.82 -30.31 12.78
N VAL A 88 9.51 -29.26 12.01
CA VAL A 88 10.38 -28.09 11.85
C VAL A 88 10.45 -27.31 13.15
N ASP A 89 11.65 -26.96 13.62
CA ASP A 89 11.81 -26.20 14.86
C ASP A 89 11.08 -24.85 14.81
N VAL A 90 10.62 -24.36 15.96
CA VAL A 90 10.06 -23.02 16.12
C VAL A 90 11.17 -22.08 16.59
N CYS A 91 11.29 -20.92 15.96
CA CYS A 91 12.30 -19.95 16.35
C CYS A 91 12.02 -19.45 17.78
N PRO A 92 13.05 -19.05 18.53
CA PRO A 92 12.87 -18.33 19.79
C PRO A 92 11.94 -17.10 19.65
N LEU A 93 11.23 -16.73 20.72
CA LEU A 93 10.18 -15.69 20.69
C LEU A 93 10.71 -14.32 20.27
N GLU A 94 11.99 -14.01 20.50
CA GLU A 94 12.63 -12.78 20.04
C GLU A 94 12.63 -12.62 18.50
N TYR A 95 12.36 -13.69 17.75
CA TYR A 95 12.22 -13.66 16.30
C TYR A 95 10.77 -13.51 15.83
N ASN A 96 9.80 -13.24 16.71
CA ASN A 96 8.38 -13.14 16.33
C ASN A 96 8.11 -12.09 15.22
N GLU A 97 8.94 -11.06 15.10
CA GLU A 97 8.88 -10.01 14.07
C GLU A 97 10.03 -10.11 13.04
N TYR A 98 10.62 -11.30 12.90
CA TYR A 98 11.74 -11.52 12.00
C TYR A 98 11.33 -11.30 10.53
N VAL A 99 12.00 -10.33 9.89
CA VAL A 99 11.90 -10.03 8.47
C VAL A 99 13.29 -10.26 7.87
N PRO A 100 13.55 -11.40 7.21
CA PRO A 100 14.92 -11.88 6.97
C PRO A 100 15.81 -10.90 6.21
N CYS A 101 15.30 -10.27 5.15
CA CYS A 101 16.10 -9.35 4.32
C CYS A 101 16.12 -7.91 4.83
N HIS A 102 15.49 -7.66 5.99
CA HIS A 102 15.49 -6.39 6.71
C HIS A 102 15.92 -6.62 8.16
N ASP A 103 16.81 -7.60 8.38
CA ASP A 103 17.38 -7.90 9.69
C ASP A 103 18.46 -6.88 10.03
N GLY A 104 18.16 -6.00 11.00
CA GLY A 104 19.06 -4.93 11.40
C GLY A 104 20.38 -5.45 11.97
N ALA A 105 20.37 -6.60 12.64
CA ALA A 105 21.60 -7.21 13.18
C ALA A 105 22.53 -7.68 12.06
N TYR A 106 21.99 -8.36 11.06
CA TYR A 106 22.75 -8.76 9.87
C TYR A 106 23.24 -7.54 9.07
N ILE A 107 22.36 -6.58 8.76
CA ILE A 107 22.72 -5.40 7.96
C ILE A 107 23.80 -4.58 8.65
N SER A 108 23.71 -4.37 9.97
CA SER A 108 24.73 -3.65 10.75
C SER A 108 26.08 -4.37 10.77
N SER A 109 26.11 -5.68 10.53
CA SER A 109 27.35 -6.46 10.44
C SER A 109 28.07 -6.33 9.08
N LEU A 110 27.37 -5.82 8.06
CA LEU A 110 27.94 -5.62 6.73
C LEU A 110 28.87 -4.40 6.74
N LYS A 111 30.10 -4.59 6.26
CA LYS A 111 31.04 -3.50 6.05
C LYS A 111 30.67 -2.75 4.77
N SER A 112 31.03 -1.47 4.70
CA SER A 112 31.00 -0.65 3.46
C SER A 112 29.63 -0.45 2.79
N LEU A 113 28.54 -0.42 3.56
CA LEU A 113 27.25 0.05 3.02
C LEU A 113 27.27 1.58 2.89
N ASP A 114 26.82 2.09 1.75
CA ASP A 114 26.63 3.51 1.54
C ASP A 114 25.34 3.99 2.21
N THR A 115 25.46 4.38 3.48
CA THR A 115 24.35 4.90 4.28
C THR A 115 23.89 6.27 3.80
N SER A 116 24.72 7.02 3.05
CA SER A 116 24.32 8.32 2.47
C SER A 116 23.25 8.16 1.40
N ARG A 117 23.20 6.97 0.77
CA ARG A 117 22.19 6.57 -0.20
C ARG A 117 21.14 5.61 0.35
N HIS A 118 21.09 5.45 1.67
CA HIS A 118 20.14 4.57 2.37
C HIS A 118 20.18 3.10 1.91
N VAL A 119 21.35 2.61 1.48
CA VAL A 119 21.53 1.20 1.06
C VAL A 119 21.22 0.24 2.21
N ASP A 120 21.48 0.66 3.44
CA ASP A 120 21.17 -0.07 4.68
C ASP A 120 19.66 -0.30 4.91
N LEU A 121 18.79 0.46 4.23
CA LEU A 121 17.34 0.28 4.30
C LEU A 121 16.78 -0.57 3.15
N GLU A 122 17.61 -0.99 2.20
CA GLU A 122 17.21 -1.89 1.13
C GLU A 122 17.01 -3.33 1.62
N SER A 123 16.29 -4.13 0.83
CA SER A 123 16.23 -5.58 1.05
C SER A 123 17.61 -6.21 0.77
N ILE A 124 18.30 -6.60 1.85
CA ILE A 124 19.59 -7.28 1.83
C ILE A 124 19.46 -8.59 2.62
N CYS A 125 19.23 -9.68 1.90
CA CYS A 125 19.06 -11.00 2.51
C CYS A 125 20.39 -11.58 2.99
N PRO A 126 20.41 -12.27 4.15
CA PRO A 126 21.54 -13.10 4.55
C PRO A 126 21.88 -14.15 3.47
N PRO A 127 23.16 -14.54 3.33
CA PRO A 127 23.53 -15.68 2.51
C PRO A 127 22.85 -16.95 3.04
N TRP A 128 22.68 -17.94 2.18
CA TRP A 128 21.82 -19.10 2.44
C TRP A 128 22.12 -19.75 3.79
N GLU A 129 23.39 -19.98 4.13
CA GLU A 129 23.84 -20.63 5.37
C GLU A 129 23.54 -19.83 6.65
N LYS A 130 23.29 -18.52 6.53
CA LYS A 130 22.92 -17.64 7.66
C LYS A 130 21.42 -17.41 7.76
N ARG A 131 20.61 -17.90 6.82
CA ARG A 131 19.16 -17.78 6.89
C ARG A 131 18.61 -18.74 7.93
N LEU A 132 17.74 -18.23 8.81
CA LEU A 132 17.00 -19.06 9.75
C LEU A 132 16.12 -20.06 9.02
N PHE A 133 16.03 -21.26 9.57
CA PHE A 133 15.19 -22.34 9.07
C PHE A 133 14.32 -22.92 10.19
N CYS A 134 13.53 -22.05 10.80
CA CYS A 134 12.57 -22.35 11.86
C CYS A 134 11.28 -21.54 11.66
N LEU A 135 10.16 -22.06 12.16
CA LEU A 135 8.86 -21.40 12.10
C LEU A 135 8.85 -20.15 12.98
N VAL A 136 8.41 -19.02 12.45
CA VAL A 136 8.42 -17.74 13.20
C VAL A 136 7.22 -17.71 14.17
N PRO A 137 7.43 -17.71 15.50
CA PRO A 137 6.33 -17.82 16.44
C PRO A 137 5.45 -16.57 16.45
N PRO A 138 4.13 -16.70 16.70
CA PRO A 138 3.30 -15.55 17.05
C PRO A 138 3.69 -14.99 18.43
N PRO A 139 3.33 -13.74 18.75
CA PRO A 139 3.45 -13.23 20.12
C PRO A 139 2.56 -14.04 21.09
N ASN A 140 2.95 -14.11 22.37
CA ASN A 140 2.32 -14.95 23.39
C ASN A 140 0.80 -14.75 23.54
N ASP A 141 0.30 -13.54 23.27
CA ASP A 141 -1.10 -13.17 23.40
C ASP A 141 -1.76 -12.81 22.07
N TYR A 142 -1.21 -13.31 20.95
CA TYR A 142 -1.73 -13.10 19.61
C TYR A 142 -3.25 -13.32 19.55
N LYS A 143 -3.92 -12.41 18.84
CA LYS A 143 -5.36 -12.45 18.59
C LYS A 143 -5.61 -12.58 17.11
N ILE A 144 -6.68 -13.29 16.77
CA ILE A 144 -7.21 -13.22 15.42
C ILE A 144 -7.53 -11.74 15.10
N PRO A 145 -7.06 -11.22 13.95
CA PRO A 145 -7.26 -9.82 13.58
C PRO A 145 -8.73 -9.40 13.60
N ILE A 146 -8.96 -8.12 13.88
CA ILE A 146 -10.30 -7.54 13.85
C ILE A 146 -10.84 -7.61 12.41
N ARG A 147 -12.11 -7.98 12.27
CA ARG A 147 -12.73 -8.14 10.95
C ARG A 147 -12.89 -6.79 10.24
N TRP A 148 -12.79 -6.83 8.91
CA TRP A 148 -13.07 -5.66 8.07
C TRP A 148 -14.57 -5.29 8.13
N PRO A 149 -14.94 -3.99 8.15
CA PRO A 149 -14.11 -2.79 8.02
C PRO A 149 -13.56 -2.23 9.34
N THR A 150 -13.92 -2.80 10.48
CA THR A 150 -13.51 -2.27 11.80
C THR A 150 -11.99 -2.27 11.98
N SER A 151 -11.27 -3.23 11.39
CA SER A 151 -9.81 -3.26 11.39
C SER A 151 -9.14 -2.03 10.79
N ARG A 152 -9.83 -1.28 9.90
CA ARG A 152 -9.30 -0.03 9.36
C ARG A 152 -8.87 0.93 10.47
N ASP A 153 -9.63 0.98 11.57
CA ASP A 153 -9.45 1.99 12.62
C ASP A 153 -9.00 1.38 13.95
N TYR A 154 -9.08 0.06 14.12
CA TYR A 154 -8.76 -0.63 15.37
C TYR A 154 -7.95 -1.88 15.12
N VAL A 155 -6.85 -2.05 15.84
CA VAL A 155 -6.09 -3.31 15.86
C VAL A 155 -5.68 -3.68 17.29
N TRP A 156 -5.46 -4.98 17.52
CA TRP A 156 -5.06 -5.48 18.84
C TRP A 156 -3.64 -5.04 19.19
N ARG A 157 -3.42 -4.54 20.40
CA ARG A 157 -2.06 -4.17 20.85
C ARG A 157 -1.14 -5.37 20.99
N SER A 158 -1.70 -6.52 21.38
CA SER A 158 -1.00 -7.80 21.46
C SER A 158 -0.36 -8.25 20.15
N ASN A 159 -0.94 -7.84 19.01
CA ASN A 159 -0.46 -8.25 17.69
C ASN A 159 0.67 -7.37 17.17
N VAL A 160 0.74 -6.12 17.65
CA VAL A 160 1.72 -5.10 17.27
C VAL A 160 2.08 -4.30 18.52
N ASN A 161 2.98 -4.84 19.35
CA ASN A 161 3.28 -4.30 20.68
C ASN A 161 4.39 -3.23 20.63
N HIS A 162 4.10 -2.10 19.98
CA HIS A 162 5.04 -0.98 19.79
C HIS A 162 4.45 0.31 20.36
N SER A 163 4.67 0.59 21.66
CA SER A 163 4.12 1.78 22.33
C SER A 163 4.88 3.07 21.99
N HIS A 164 6.16 2.97 21.66
CA HIS A 164 7.00 4.13 21.39
C HIS A 164 6.51 4.94 20.17
N LEU A 165 5.91 4.30 19.16
CA LEU A 165 5.27 5.03 18.05
C LEU A 165 4.14 5.95 18.55
N ALA A 166 3.30 5.46 19.47
CA ALA A 166 2.21 6.25 20.05
C ALA A 166 2.74 7.38 20.96
N GLU A 167 3.81 7.14 21.69
CA GLU A 167 4.48 8.16 22.52
C GLU A 167 5.05 9.31 21.66
N VAL A 168 5.75 8.98 20.56
CA VAL A 168 6.42 9.97 19.71
C VAL A 168 5.46 10.63 18.70
N LYS A 169 4.39 9.95 18.29
CA LYS A 169 3.46 10.42 17.22
C LYS A 169 2.02 10.65 17.68
N GLY A 170 1.69 10.44 18.96
CA GLY A 170 0.33 10.62 19.50
C GLY A 170 -0.21 12.03 19.28
N GLY A 171 0.63 13.06 19.44
CA GLY A 171 0.25 14.47 19.18
C GLY A 171 -0.04 14.82 17.71
N GLN A 172 0.17 13.88 16.79
CA GLN A 172 -0.12 14.03 15.35
C GLN A 172 -1.35 13.23 14.92
N ASN A 173 -2.06 12.60 15.86
CA ASN A 173 -3.23 11.75 15.60
C ASN A 173 -2.92 10.56 14.67
N TRP A 174 -1.71 9.98 14.75
CA TRP A 174 -1.37 8.80 13.95
C TRP A 174 -2.02 7.54 14.52
N VAL A 175 -1.82 7.33 15.83
CA VAL A 175 -2.27 6.16 16.58
C VAL A 175 -2.40 6.54 18.05
N HIS A 176 -3.40 5.99 18.73
CA HIS A 176 -3.68 6.21 20.14
C HIS A 176 -3.95 4.89 20.87
N GLU A 177 -3.56 4.81 22.13
CA GLU A 177 -3.95 3.69 22.98
C GLU A 177 -5.44 3.78 23.35
N LYS A 178 -6.15 2.65 23.25
CA LYS A 178 -7.54 2.53 23.66
C LYS A 178 -7.79 1.17 24.33
N GLY A 179 -7.42 1.06 25.60
CA GLY A 179 -7.53 -0.18 26.36
C GLY A 179 -6.67 -1.29 25.74
N LYS A 180 -7.27 -2.36 25.22
CA LYS A 180 -6.55 -3.47 24.55
C LYS A 180 -6.30 -3.22 23.05
N LEU A 181 -6.70 -2.06 22.54
CA LEU A 181 -6.65 -1.72 21.12
C LEU A 181 -5.73 -0.53 20.86
N TRP A 182 -5.15 -0.51 19.68
CA TRP A 182 -4.69 0.69 19.01
C TRP A 182 -5.84 1.30 18.21
N TRP A 183 -5.99 2.62 18.27
CA TRP A 183 -6.98 3.37 17.51
C TRP A 183 -6.32 4.34 16.53
N PHE A 184 -6.78 4.32 15.27
CA PHE A 184 -6.25 5.12 14.17
C PHE A 184 -7.30 6.14 13.72
N PRO A 185 -7.20 7.42 14.13
CA PRO A 185 -8.19 8.44 13.79
C PRO A 185 -8.01 9.02 12.37
N GLY A 186 -7.04 8.51 11.60
CA GLY A 186 -6.75 8.98 10.25
C GLY A 186 -5.90 10.24 10.18
N GLY A 187 -5.24 10.64 11.27
CA GLY A 187 -4.33 11.78 11.29
C GLY A 187 -2.97 11.48 10.67
N GLY A 188 -2.20 12.55 10.46
CA GLY A 188 -0.87 12.55 9.87
C GLY A 188 -0.13 13.84 10.20
N THR A 189 1.18 13.89 9.99
CA THR A 189 1.98 15.11 10.29
C THR A 189 1.46 16.34 9.55
N HIS A 190 1.04 16.17 8.30
CA HIS A 190 0.48 17.21 7.43
C HIS A 190 -1.04 17.18 7.30
N PHE A 191 -1.72 16.32 8.04
CA PHE A 191 -3.18 16.22 8.03
C PHE A 191 -3.67 15.84 9.42
N LYS A 192 -3.30 16.66 10.40
CA LYS A 192 -3.59 16.46 11.83
C LYS A 192 -5.10 16.40 12.15
N HIS A 193 -5.90 17.09 11.34
CA HIS A 193 -7.36 17.13 11.43
C HIS A 193 -8.06 15.99 10.66
N GLY A 194 -7.28 15.08 10.06
CA GLY A 194 -7.78 13.88 9.39
C GLY A 194 -7.44 13.85 7.89
N ALA A 195 -7.29 12.63 7.36
CA ALA A 195 -6.95 12.41 5.96
C ALA A 195 -8.04 12.87 4.98
N SER A 196 -9.33 12.86 5.38
CA SER A 196 -10.44 13.28 4.51
C SER A 196 -10.30 14.73 4.03
N GLU A 197 -10.08 15.69 4.94
CA GLU A 197 -9.89 17.10 4.59
C GLU A 197 -8.67 17.30 3.68
N TYR A 198 -7.61 16.53 3.93
CA TYR A 198 -6.42 16.56 3.09
C TYR A 198 -6.68 16.03 1.67
N ILE A 199 -7.36 14.90 1.55
CA ILE A 199 -7.72 14.29 0.26
C ILE A 199 -8.60 15.24 -0.56
N GLU A 200 -9.60 15.85 0.07
CA GLU A 200 -10.47 16.85 -0.57
C GLU A 200 -9.66 18.06 -1.04
N ARG A 201 -8.77 18.58 -0.18
CA ARG A 201 -7.88 19.69 -0.56
C ARG A 201 -7.00 19.33 -1.77
N LEU A 202 -6.46 18.12 -1.82
CA LEU A 202 -5.67 17.67 -2.97
C LEU A 202 -6.51 17.62 -4.25
N GLY A 203 -7.74 17.10 -4.19
CA GLY A 203 -8.68 17.09 -5.31
C GLY A 203 -8.93 18.51 -5.84
N ASN A 204 -9.29 19.43 -4.95
CA ASN A 204 -9.52 20.84 -5.31
C ASN A 204 -8.29 21.51 -5.94
N MET A 205 -7.08 21.20 -5.43
CA MET A 205 -5.82 21.70 -6.00
C MET A 205 -5.52 21.15 -7.40
N MET A 206 -6.05 19.97 -7.76
CA MET A 206 -5.83 19.35 -9.07
C MET A 206 -6.87 19.79 -10.11
N THR A 207 -8.14 19.91 -9.72
CA THR A 207 -9.25 20.19 -10.64
C THR A 207 -9.60 21.69 -10.75
N ASN A 208 -9.07 22.54 -9.87
CA ASN A 208 -9.47 23.95 -9.72
C ASN A 208 -10.99 24.15 -9.52
N SER A 209 -11.69 23.12 -9.02
CA SER A 209 -13.13 23.07 -8.76
C SER A 209 -13.41 22.20 -7.54
N THR A 210 -14.63 22.19 -7.02
CA THR A 210 -15.03 21.26 -5.95
C THR A 210 -14.99 19.83 -6.49
N GLY A 211 -13.96 19.08 -6.12
CA GLY A 211 -13.72 17.73 -6.62
C GLY A 211 -12.81 16.92 -5.71
N ASP A 212 -12.88 15.61 -5.84
CA ASP A 212 -11.99 14.66 -5.18
C ASP A 212 -10.90 14.17 -6.13
N LEU A 213 -9.99 13.34 -5.62
CA LEU A 213 -8.92 12.74 -6.44
C LEU A 213 -9.48 11.87 -7.59
N ARG A 214 -10.69 11.31 -7.46
CA ARG A 214 -11.34 10.55 -8.54
C ARG A 214 -11.72 11.46 -9.70
N SER A 215 -12.24 12.64 -9.39
CA SER A 215 -12.59 13.67 -10.37
C SER A 215 -11.34 14.16 -11.11
N ALA A 216 -10.16 14.12 -10.48
CA ALA A 216 -8.87 14.38 -11.12
C ALA A 216 -8.32 13.19 -11.96
N GLY A 217 -9.06 12.07 -12.05
CA GLY A 217 -8.68 10.89 -12.82
C GLY A 217 -7.79 9.88 -12.09
N VAL A 218 -7.60 10.02 -10.78
CA VAL A 218 -6.71 9.14 -10.01
C VAL A 218 -7.39 7.79 -9.74
N VAL A 219 -6.72 6.69 -10.10
CA VAL A 219 -7.20 5.32 -9.87
C VAL A 219 -6.22 4.54 -8.99
N GLN A 220 -4.92 4.69 -9.25
CA GLN A 220 -3.84 4.04 -8.54
C GLN A 220 -2.85 5.05 -7.98
N VAL A 221 -2.52 4.89 -6.71
CA VAL A 221 -1.60 5.76 -5.98
C VAL A 221 -0.42 4.94 -5.44
N LEU A 222 0.78 5.50 -5.56
CA LEU A 222 1.95 5.06 -4.83
C LEU A 222 2.18 6.01 -3.65
N ASP A 223 2.06 5.52 -2.41
CA ASP A 223 2.21 6.31 -1.19
C ASP A 223 3.60 6.05 -0.57
N VAL A 224 4.52 6.99 -0.80
CA VAL A 224 5.93 6.92 -0.40
C VAL A 224 6.08 7.43 1.02
N GLY A 225 6.69 6.62 1.89
CA GLY A 225 6.87 6.98 3.30
C GLY A 225 5.52 7.08 4.05
N CYS A 226 4.61 6.15 3.73
CA CYS A 226 3.19 6.17 4.12
C CYS A 226 2.89 6.14 5.63
N GLY A 227 3.89 5.88 6.47
CA GLY A 227 3.68 5.69 7.90
C GLY A 227 2.76 4.51 8.18
N VAL A 228 1.72 4.75 8.98
CA VAL A 228 0.68 3.75 9.27
C VAL A 228 -0.37 3.62 8.14
N ALA A 229 -0.12 4.22 6.97
CA ALA A 229 -0.99 4.23 5.79
C ALA A 229 -2.37 4.88 6.00
N SER A 230 -2.45 5.94 6.82
CA SER A 230 -3.68 6.71 7.05
C SER A 230 -4.24 7.32 5.75
N PHE A 231 -3.38 7.85 4.88
CA PHE A 231 -3.82 8.41 3.61
C PHE A 231 -4.52 7.33 2.76
N SER A 232 -3.84 6.20 2.54
CA SER A 232 -4.36 5.05 1.81
C SER A 232 -5.66 4.48 2.38
N ALA A 233 -5.79 4.41 3.70
CA ALA A 233 -7.02 3.92 4.35
C ALA A 233 -8.26 4.78 4.02
N TYR A 234 -8.06 6.07 3.83
CA TYR A 234 -9.13 7.03 3.54
C TYR A 234 -9.34 7.25 2.03
N LEU A 235 -8.50 6.66 1.18
CA LEU A 235 -8.71 6.56 -0.26
C LEU A 235 -9.61 5.37 -0.66
N LEU A 236 -9.76 4.36 0.21
CA LEU A 236 -10.58 3.18 -0.05
C LEU A 236 -12.07 3.51 -0.34
N PRO A 237 -12.75 4.43 0.38
CA PRO A 237 -14.11 4.82 0.06
C PRO A 237 -14.27 5.50 -1.31
N LEU A 238 -13.19 6.06 -1.84
CA LEU A 238 -13.15 6.66 -3.18
C LEU A 238 -12.84 5.62 -4.27
N ASP A 239 -12.72 4.33 -3.91
CA ASP A 239 -12.32 3.26 -4.82
C ASP A 239 -10.96 3.52 -5.51
N ILE A 240 -10.04 4.17 -4.80
CA ILE A 240 -8.66 4.39 -5.23
C ILE A 240 -7.77 3.31 -4.62
N ARG A 241 -7.04 2.60 -5.47
CA ARG A 241 -6.11 1.54 -5.05
C ARG A 241 -4.77 2.18 -4.72
N THR A 242 -4.26 1.90 -3.52
CA THR A 242 -3.00 2.50 -3.07
C THR A 242 -2.00 1.42 -2.71
N MET A 243 -0.79 1.53 -3.24
CA MET A 243 0.36 0.77 -2.78
C MET A 243 1.18 1.65 -1.85
N SER A 244 1.20 1.30 -0.57
CA SER A 244 1.90 2.08 0.46
C SER A 244 3.23 1.43 0.78
N PHE A 245 4.30 2.19 0.90
CA PHE A 245 5.56 1.63 1.39
C PHE A 245 6.33 2.59 2.28
N ALA A 246 7.17 2.00 3.11
CA ALA A 246 8.13 2.68 3.96
C ALA A 246 9.26 1.69 4.30
N PRO A 247 10.48 2.18 4.57
CA PRO A 247 11.55 1.32 5.05
C PRO A 247 11.22 0.75 6.43
N LYS A 248 11.87 -0.34 6.80
CA LYS A 248 11.94 -0.77 8.20
C LYS A 248 13.01 0.08 8.89
N ASP A 249 12.60 1.23 9.40
CA ASP A 249 13.48 2.18 10.08
C ASP A 249 13.33 2.13 11.62
N GLY A 250 14.09 2.97 12.31
CA GLY A 250 14.04 3.08 13.77
C GLY A 250 12.74 3.66 14.35
N HIS A 251 11.70 3.93 13.54
CA HIS A 251 10.39 4.40 14.01
C HIS A 251 9.37 3.28 14.11
N GLU A 252 9.83 2.06 14.37
CA GLU A 252 9.05 0.88 14.78
C GLU A 252 7.83 0.56 13.90
N ASN A 253 7.99 -0.43 13.03
CA ASN A 253 6.95 -1.27 12.44
C ASN A 253 5.69 -0.59 11.88
N GLN A 254 5.82 0.61 11.32
CA GLN A 254 4.70 1.38 10.75
C GLN A 254 3.91 0.62 9.67
N ILE A 255 4.62 -0.14 8.82
CA ILE A 255 4.02 -1.00 7.81
C ILE A 255 3.27 -2.20 8.42
N GLN A 256 3.72 -2.73 9.56
CA GLN A 256 3.00 -3.80 10.27
C GLN A 256 1.63 -3.30 10.72
N PHE A 257 1.52 -2.08 11.24
CA PHE A 257 0.22 -1.47 11.56
C PHE A 257 -0.68 -1.37 10.33
N ALA A 258 -0.15 -0.89 9.20
CA ALA A 258 -0.93 -0.80 7.96
C ALA A 258 -1.48 -2.17 7.52
N LEU A 259 -0.62 -3.20 7.53
CA LEU A 259 -1.00 -4.58 7.20
C LEU A 259 -2.02 -5.15 8.19
N GLU A 260 -1.84 -4.93 9.49
CA GLU A 260 -2.75 -5.42 10.52
C GLU A 260 -4.14 -4.76 10.42
N ARG A 261 -4.19 -3.49 10.01
CA ARG A 261 -5.43 -2.76 9.71
C ARG A 261 -6.12 -3.21 8.41
N GLY A 262 -5.46 -4.05 7.63
CA GLY A 262 -5.93 -4.52 6.33
C GLY A 262 -5.76 -3.50 5.21
N ILE A 263 -4.70 -2.68 5.26
CA ILE A 263 -4.35 -1.70 4.23
C ILE A 263 -3.16 -2.21 3.42
N GLY A 264 -3.22 -2.06 2.09
CA GLY A 264 -2.19 -2.54 1.18
C GLY A 264 -0.86 -1.82 1.38
N ALA A 265 0.14 -2.54 1.88
CA ALA A 265 1.45 -1.99 2.17
C ALA A 265 2.59 -3.00 1.96
N MET A 266 3.81 -2.52 1.80
CA MET A 266 5.02 -3.34 1.74
C MET A 266 6.23 -2.61 2.35
N ILE A 267 7.23 -3.37 2.81
CA ILE A 267 8.51 -2.78 3.25
C ILE A 267 9.32 -2.49 2.00
N SER A 268 9.71 -1.23 1.79
CA SER A 268 10.53 -0.81 0.64
C SER A 268 11.15 0.57 0.87
N VAL A 269 12.13 0.91 0.05
CA VAL A 269 12.82 2.20 0.10
C VAL A 269 13.21 2.64 -1.31
N LEU A 270 13.30 3.95 -1.51
CA LEU A 270 13.93 4.56 -2.69
C LEU A 270 15.40 4.84 -2.35
N ALA A 271 16.31 4.01 -2.87
CA ALA A 271 17.74 4.09 -2.55
C ALA A 271 18.62 3.94 -3.81
N THR A 272 19.01 2.72 -4.18
CA THR A 272 19.89 2.43 -5.34
C THR A 272 19.24 1.55 -6.40
N LYS A 273 18.12 0.90 -6.09
CA LYS A 273 17.35 0.06 -7.02
C LYS A 273 16.03 0.73 -7.44
N GLN A 274 15.58 0.43 -8.66
CA GLN A 274 14.23 0.74 -9.11
C GLN A 274 13.20 0.03 -8.22
N LEU A 275 12.05 0.66 -8.00
CA LEU A 275 10.93 0.02 -7.36
C LEU A 275 10.40 -1.11 -8.27
N PRO A 276 9.89 -2.22 -7.69
CA PRO A 276 9.55 -3.44 -8.41
C PRO A 276 8.20 -3.36 -9.15
N TYR A 277 7.93 -2.20 -9.75
CA TYR A 277 6.74 -1.88 -10.51
C TYR A 277 7.12 -1.57 -11.95
N PRO A 278 6.23 -1.87 -12.92
CA PRO A 278 6.47 -1.50 -14.30
C PRO A 278 6.43 0.02 -14.49
N GLU A 279 6.93 0.48 -15.63
CA GLU A 279 6.73 1.87 -16.03
C GLU A 279 5.25 2.20 -16.22
N ASN A 280 4.88 3.48 -16.07
CA ASN A 280 3.51 3.96 -16.23
C ASN A 280 2.50 3.19 -15.34
N SER A 281 2.86 2.90 -14.10
CA SER A 281 2.01 2.15 -13.16
C SER A 281 0.91 3.00 -12.51
N PHE A 282 1.25 4.23 -12.12
CA PHE A 282 0.41 5.02 -11.20
C PHE A 282 -0.07 6.33 -11.84
N GLU A 283 -1.31 6.73 -11.54
CA GLU A 283 -1.80 8.08 -11.86
C GLU A 283 -1.31 9.13 -10.85
N MET A 284 -0.86 8.70 -9.66
CA MET A 284 -0.35 9.61 -8.66
C MET A 284 0.73 8.97 -7.78
N VAL A 285 1.78 9.73 -7.51
CA VAL A 285 2.80 9.42 -6.50
C VAL A 285 2.69 10.46 -5.40
N HIS A 286 2.48 10.00 -4.17
CA HIS A 286 2.28 10.84 -3.00
C HIS A 286 3.46 10.72 -2.04
N CYS A 287 3.97 11.84 -1.57
CA CYS A 287 4.95 11.92 -0.49
C CYS A 287 4.48 12.98 0.52
N SER A 288 4.30 12.57 1.78
CA SER A 288 4.02 13.49 2.88
C SER A 288 4.96 13.25 4.05
N ARG A 289 5.92 14.16 4.29
CA ARG A 289 7.07 13.94 5.19
C ARG A 289 7.77 12.60 4.94
N CYS A 290 7.87 12.15 3.69
CA CYS A 290 8.40 10.84 3.36
C CYS A 290 9.91 10.65 3.60
N ARG A 291 10.64 11.71 4.01
CA ARG A 291 12.10 11.72 4.24
C ARG A 291 12.92 11.23 3.04
N VAL A 292 12.46 11.59 1.84
CA VAL A 292 13.19 11.35 0.60
C VAL A 292 13.76 12.69 0.11
N ASP A 293 15.07 12.72 -0.10
CA ASP A 293 15.79 13.87 -0.65
C ASP A 293 15.72 13.85 -2.18
N TRP A 294 14.56 14.21 -2.72
CA TRP A 294 14.24 14.17 -4.16
C TRP A 294 15.18 14.99 -5.07
N HIS A 295 15.91 15.95 -4.51
CA HIS A 295 16.79 16.87 -5.23
C HIS A 295 18.23 16.36 -5.35
N GLU A 296 18.61 15.40 -4.51
CA GLU A 296 19.97 14.88 -4.46
C GLU A 296 20.27 13.97 -5.65
N ASN A 297 21.57 13.77 -5.92
CA ASN A 297 22.06 12.90 -7.00
C ASN A 297 21.41 13.21 -8.36
N ASP A 298 21.35 14.49 -8.72
CA ASP A 298 20.76 14.96 -9.98
C ASP A 298 19.28 14.53 -10.16
N GLY A 299 18.56 14.40 -9.04
CA GLY A 299 17.15 14.02 -9.04
C GLY A 299 16.88 12.60 -9.53
N ILE A 300 17.83 11.67 -9.37
CA ILE A 300 17.67 10.26 -9.78
C ILE A 300 16.39 9.62 -9.23
N LEU A 301 15.96 9.99 -8.02
CA LEU A 301 14.71 9.50 -7.43
C LEU A 301 13.46 10.11 -8.10
N LEU A 302 13.53 11.37 -8.55
CA LEU A 302 12.46 11.97 -9.36
C LEU A 302 12.36 11.29 -10.74
N LYS A 303 13.49 10.88 -11.32
CA LYS A 303 13.51 10.12 -12.59
C LYS A 303 12.90 8.72 -12.43
N GLU A 304 13.06 8.08 -11.28
CA GLU A 304 12.32 6.84 -10.96
C GLU A 304 10.81 7.10 -10.81
N VAL A 305 10.42 8.18 -10.14
CA VAL A 305 9.00 8.59 -10.10
C VAL A 305 8.47 8.88 -11.51
N ASP A 306 9.27 9.48 -12.38
CA ASP A 306 8.91 9.69 -13.78
C ASP A 306 8.64 8.40 -14.51
N ARG A 307 9.49 7.39 -14.35
CA ARG A 307 9.27 6.06 -14.92
C ARG A 307 7.94 5.47 -14.47
N LEU A 308 7.59 5.63 -13.20
CA LEU A 308 6.41 5.05 -12.57
C LEU A 308 5.10 5.79 -12.85
N LEU A 309 5.17 7.12 -13.05
CA LEU A 309 4.00 7.94 -13.34
C LEU A 309 3.51 7.75 -14.78
N ARG A 310 2.21 7.51 -14.92
CA ARG A 310 1.53 7.59 -16.22
C ARG A 310 1.60 9.02 -16.79
N PRO A 311 1.51 9.18 -18.12
CA PRO A 311 1.27 10.49 -18.73
C PRO A 311 0.05 11.18 -18.10
N ASN A 312 0.15 12.49 -17.86
CA ASN A 312 -0.78 13.31 -17.09
C ASN A 312 -0.94 12.90 -15.61
N GLY A 313 -0.06 12.05 -15.09
CA GLY A 313 -0.03 11.68 -13.68
C GLY A 313 0.54 12.78 -12.78
N TYR A 314 0.22 12.69 -11.48
CA TYR A 314 0.52 13.71 -10.49
C TYR A 314 1.63 13.29 -9.52
N PHE A 315 2.58 14.18 -9.28
CA PHE A 315 3.48 14.08 -8.13
C PHE A 315 3.04 15.05 -7.05
N VAL A 316 2.64 14.54 -5.89
CA VAL A 316 2.19 15.32 -4.74
C VAL A 316 3.26 15.30 -3.65
N TYR A 317 3.80 16.47 -3.34
CA TYR A 317 4.86 16.65 -2.35
C TYR A 317 4.41 17.57 -1.23
N SER A 318 4.22 16.99 -0.05
CA SER A 318 3.89 17.69 1.19
C SER A 318 5.08 17.58 2.14
N ALA A 319 5.94 18.61 2.19
CA ALA A 319 7.17 18.60 2.98
C ALA A 319 7.72 20.02 3.23
N PRO A 320 8.62 20.21 4.21
CA PRO A 320 9.18 21.52 4.54
C PRO A 320 9.68 22.36 3.36
N PRO A 321 10.42 21.81 2.37
CA PRO A 321 10.85 22.61 1.22
C PRO A 321 9.71 23.28 0.45
N ALA A 322 8.50 22.72 0.49
CA ALA A 322 7.36 23.30 -0.20
C ALA A 322 6.82 24.58 0.44
N TYR A 323 7.11 24.89 1.71
CA TYR A 323 6.45 26.02 2.40
C TYR A 323 7.32 26.79 3.39
N ARG A 324 8.42 26.19 3.86
CA ARG A 324 9.32 26.82 4.81
C ARG A 324 10.32 27.72 4.11
N LYS A 325 10.62 28.86 4.74
CA LYS A 325 11.55 29.88 4.25
C LYS A 325 12.84 29.95 5.09
N ASP A 326 12.95 29.15 6.14
CA ASP A 326 14.14 29.02 6.99
C ASP A 326 15.11 27.96 6.48
N LYS A 327 16.33 27.96 7.02
CA LYS A 327 17.39 26.98 6.73
C LYS A 327 17.71 26.91 5.22
N ASP A 328 18.02 25.71 4.75
CA ASP A 328 18.33 25.34 3.38
C ASP A 328 17.09 25.01 2.54
N PHE A 329 15.88 25.03 3.12
CA PHE A 329 14.65 24.70 2.39
C PHE A 329 14.42 25.50 1.10
N PRO A 330 14.71 26.82 1.04
CA PRO A 330 14.60 27.56 -0.22
C PRO A 330 15.53 27.02 -1.32
N VAL A 331 16.77 26.64 -0.97
CA VAL A 331 17.76 26.09 -1.91
C VAL A 331 17.33 24.71 -2.39
N ILE A 332 16.86 23.87 -1.48
CA ILE A 332 16.30 22.55 -1.81
C ILE A 332 15.11 22.70 -2.77
N TRP A 333 14.20 23.63 -2.47
CA TRP A 333 13.04 23.92 -3.32
C TRP A 333 13.44 24.37 -4.73
N GLU A 334 14.43 25.27 -4.83
CA GLU A 334 14.94 25.74 -6.12
C GLU A 334 15.53 24.59 -6.95
N LYS A 335 16.36 23.72 -6.34
CA LYS A 335 16.88 22.52 -7.01
C LYS A 335 15.75 21.61 -7.51
N LEU A 336 14.73 21.35 -6.67
CA LEU A 336 13.57 20.54 -7.07
C LEU A 336 12.83 21.13 -8.26
N VAL A 337 12.56 22.43 -8.22
CA VAL A 337 11.87 23.13 -9.33
C VAL A 337 12.73 23.08 -10.59
N ASN A 338 14.05 23.27 -10.49
CA ASN A 338 14.93 23.21 -11.65
C ASN A 338 14.94 21.81 -12.29
N ILE A 339 15.15 20.75 -11.50
CA ILE A 339 15.15 19.36 -11.97
C ILE A 339 13.81 19.01 -12.64
N THR A 340 12.69 19.27 -11.95
CA THR A 340 11.35 18.95 -12.47
C THR A 340 11.03 19.75 -13.74
N THR A 341 11.48 21.01 -13.83
CA THR A 341 11.36 21.84 -15.05
C THR A 341 12.17 21.27 -16.20
N THR A 342 13.41 20.82 -15.95
CA THR A 342 14.25 20.14 -16.96
C THR A 342 13.63 18.83 -17.45
N MET A 343 12.90 18.13 -16.59
CA MET A 343 12.08 16.95 -16.94
C MET A 343 10.72 17.30 -17.57
N CYS A 344 10.46 18.60 -17.78
CA CYS A 344 9.23 19.18 -18.33
C CYS A 344 7.96 18.99 -17.49
N TRP A 345 8.08 18.62 -16.21
CA TRP A 345 6.93 18.60 -15.32
C TRP A 345 6.42 20.02 -15.06
N LYS A 346 5.10 20.16 -14.95
CA LYS A 346 4.46 21.46 -14.69
C LYS A 346 4.00 21.52 -13.24
N LEU A 347 4.49 22.50 -12.48
CA LEU A 347 3.96 22.80 -11.14
C LEU A 347 2.59 23.47 -11.30
N ILE A 348 1.51 22.75 -10.97
CA ILE A 348 0.13 23.21 -11.17
C ILE A 348 -0.48 23.84 -9.93
N ALA A 349 -0.02 23.47 -8.75
CA ALA A 349 -0.53 24.00 -7.50
C ALA A 349 0.56 24.02 -6.42
N LYS A 350 0.51 25.06 -5.59
CA LYS A 350 1.29 25.19 -4.36
C LYS A 350 0.44 25.89 -3.33
N HIS A 351 -0.06 25.15 -2.34
CA HIS A 351 -1.01 25.66 -1.37
C HIS A 351 -0.75 25.06 0.01
N VAL A 352 -0.75 25.92 1.03
CA VAL A 352 -0.38 25.59 2.43
C VAL A 352 1.02 24.96 2.49
N GLN A 353 1.10 23.64 2.59
CA GLN A 353 2.33 22.87 2.78
C GLN A 353 2.58 21.85 1.65
N THR A 354 1.79 21.94 0.58
CA THR A 354 1.72 20.95 -0.48
C THR A 354 1.99 21.61 -1.82
N ALA A 355 2.78 20.94 -2.65
CA ALA A 355 2.98 21.26 -4.05
C ALA A 355 2.59 20.05 -4.93
N ILE A 356 2.02 20.33 -6.10
CA ILE A 356 1.57 19.32 -7.05
C ILE A 356 2.15 19.62 -8.42
N TRP A 357 2.85 18.64 -8.99
CA TRP A 357 3.30 18.65 -10.37
C TRP A 357 2.47 17.68 -11.20
N VAL A 358 2.33 17.98 -12.49
CA VAL A 358 1.82 17.04 -13.49
C VAL A 358 2.94 16.69 -14.48
N LYS A 359 3.08 15.39 -14.76
CA LYS A 359 3.94 14.87 -15.84
C LYS A 359 3.16 15.03 -17.15
N PRO A 360 3.56 15.92 -18.09
CA PRO A 360 2.81 16.13 -19.31
C PRO A 360 2.86 14.88 -20.20
N GLU A 361 1.79 14.67 -20.96
CA GLU A 361 1.75 13.68 -22.06
C GLU A 361 2.51 14.15 -23.31
N ASP A 362 2.61 15.46 -23.52
CA ASP A 362 3.37 16.02 -24.64
C ASP A 362 4.89 15.95 -24.38
N GLU A 363 5.56 15.16 -25.21
CA GLU A 363 7.02 14.92 -25.16
C GLU A 363 7.83 16.01 -25.89
N SER A 364 7.20 16.99 -26.54
CA SER A 364 7.89 18.04 -27.33
C SER A 364 8.95 18.79 -26.51
N CYS A 365 8.61 19.15 -25.26
CA CYS A 365 9.53 19.80 -24.34
C CYS A 365 10.72 18.90 -23.98
N ARG A 366 10.46 17.60 -23.74
CA ARG A 366 11.51 16.64 -23.38
C ARG A 366 12.47 16.44 -24.53
N GLN A 367 11.96 16.26 -25.74
CA GLN A 367 12.77 16.13 -26.95
C GLN A 367 13.67 17.36 -27.13
N LYS A 368 13.13 18.57 -26.96
CA LYS A 368 13.92 19.81 -27.01
C LYS A 368 15.03 19.84 -25.95
N ASN A 369 14.73 19.44 -24.71
CA ASN A 369 15.73 19.43 -23.64
C ASN A 369 16.82 18.37 -23.86
N VAL A 370 16.48 17.25 -24.51
CA VAL A 370 17.44 16.23 -24.97
C VAL A 370 18.34 16.80 -26.05
N ASP A 371 17.78 17.47 -27.07
CA ASP A 371 18.55 18.09 -28.16
C ASP A 371 19.52 19.17 -27.64
N MET A 372 19.18 19.81 -26.50
CA MET A 372 20.02 20.78 -25.79
C MET A 372 21.01 20.14 -24.79
N ASN A 373 21.08 18.82 -24.69
CA ASN A 373 21.89 18.08 -23.71
C ASN A 373 21.58 18.43 -22.23
N LEU A 374 20.37 18.90 -21.93
CA LEU A 374 19.90 19.17 -20.56
C LEU A 374 19.31 17.93 -19.90
N LEU A 375 18.91 16.94 -20.69
CA LEU A 375 18.21 15.74 -20.23
C LEU A 375 18.76 14.49 -20.92
N SER A 376 19.12 13.47 -20.14
CA SER A 376 19.64 12.19 -20.64
C SER A 376 18.51 11.20 -20.92
N ILE A 377 18.63 10.45 -22.02
CA ILE A 377 17.69 9.37 -22.38
C ILE A 377 18.26 8.02 -22.01
N CYS A 378 17.42 7.17 -21.42
CA CYS A 378 17.79 5.80 -21.12
C CYS A 378 17.93 4.99 -22.40
N GLU A 379 18.99 4.19 -22.50
CA GLU A 379 19.15 3.23 -23.58
C GLU A 379 17.95 2.28 -23.61
N SER A 380 17.44 2.03 -24.81
CA SER A 380 16.32 1.11 -25.02
C SER A 380 16.82 -0.33 -24.83
N ASN A 381 16.70 -0.85 -23.62
CA ASN A 381 16.59 -2.30 -23.45
C ASN A 381 15.13 -2.67 -23.71
N ASP A 382 14.92 -3.66 -24.58
CA ASP A 382 13.59 -4.19 -24.88
C ASP A 382 12.84 -4.45 -23.56
N ASN A 383 11.69 -3.78 -23.38
CA ASN A 383 10.86 -3.75 -22.16
C ASN A 383 10.28 -5.12 -21.73
N ILE A 384 10.82 -6.21 -22.26
CA ILE A 384 10.38 -7.59 -22.03
C ILE A 384 10.85 -8.11 -20.67
N SER A 385 11.95 -7.56 -20.12
CA SER A 385 12.51 -8.02 -18.84
C SER A 385 11.81 -7.37 -17.63
N PRO A 386 11.47 -8.16 -16.58
CA PRO A 386 10.92 -7.64 -15.32
C PRO A 386 11.85 -6.64 -14.61
N SER A 387 11.27 -5.59 -14.01
CA SER A 387 11.98 -4.61 -13.19
C SER A 387 12.31 -5.13 -11.78
N TRP A 388 13.01 -6.25 -11.68
CA TRP A 388 13.43 -6.84 -10.41
C TRP A 388 14.90 -6.56 -10.12
N LYS A 389 15.18 -5.87 -9.01
CA LYS A 389 16.53 -5.49 -8.55
C LYS A 389 17.40 -4.75 -9.57
N ILE A 390 16.78 -4.06 -10.54
CA ILE A 390 17.50 -3.23 -11.52
C ILE A 390 18.03 -1.98 -10.79
N PRO A 391 19.30 -1.59 -11.00
CA PRO A 391 19.82 -0.33 -10.50
C PRO A 391 19.00 0.88 -10.99
N LEU A 392 18.91 1.92 -10.17
CA LEU A 392 18.33 3.19 -10.60
C LEU A 392 19.10 3.75 -11.80
N MET A 393 18.36 4.37 -12.70
CA MET A 393 18.90 4.97 -13.92
C MET A 393 18.79 6.48 -13.81
N ASN A 394 19.90 7.19 -14.04
CA ASN A 394 19.92 8.65 -14.04
C ASN A 394 19.58 9.22 -15.43
N CYS A 395 18.43 8.80 -15.97
CA CYS A 395 17.92 9.20 -17.28
C CYS A 395 16.39 9.09 -17.32
N VAL A 396 15.76 9.63 -18.36
CA VAL A 396 14.33 9.47 -18.60
C VAL A 396 14.09 8.63 -19.85
N LYS A 397 12.93 7.99 -19.94
CA LYS A 397 12.46 7.35 -21.17
C LYS A 397 11.54 8.31 -21.92
N LEU A 398 11.76 8.44 -23.23
CA LEU A 398 10.83 9.13 -24.12
C LEU A 398 9.75 8.16 -24.56
N ASN A 399 8.50 8.63 -24.55
CA ASN A 399 7.38 7.90 -25.13
C ASN A 399 7.37 8.07 -26.66
N LYS A 400 8.38 7.54 -27.36
CA LYS A 400 8.52 7.69 -28.83
C LYS A 400 7.39 7.00 -29.59
N ASP A 401 6.89 5.89 -29.06
CA ASP A 401 5.72 5.18 -29.58
C ASP A 401 4.45 5.64 -28.87
N LYS A 402 3.80 6.69 -29.40
CA LYS A 402 2.43 7.07 -28.99
C LYS A 402 1.42 5.91 -29.12
N SER A 403 1.73 4.91 -29.95
CA SER A 403 0.99 3.65 -30.10
C SER A 403 1.02 2.76 -28.85
N ASN A 404 1.99 2.95 -27.94
CA ASN A 404 2.13 2.19 -26.70
C ASN A 404 1.42 2.83 -25.50
N ILE A 405 1.07 4.12 -25.56
CA ILE A 405 0.27 4.78 -24.52
C ILE A 405 -1.21 4.66 -24.87
N GLN A 406 -1.81 3.57 -24.41
CA GLN A 406 -3.25 3.40 -24.53
C GLN A 406 -3.97 4.16 -23.42
N LYS A 407 -4.95 4.97 -23.78
CA LYS A 407 -5.85 5.59 -22.80
C LYS A 407 -6.67 4.50 -22.13
N LEU A 408 -6.44 4.31 -20.83
CA LEU A 408 -7.18 3.33 -20.04
C LEU A 408 -8.60 3.81 -19.75
N PRO A 409 -9.59 2.90 -19.73
CA PRO A 409 -10.96 3.24 -19.41
C PRO A 409 -11.13 3.51 -17.90
N SER A 410 -12.39 3.70 -17.49
CA SER A 410 -12.76 3.81 -16.08
C SER A 410 -12.35 2.56 -15.30
N ARG A 411 -12.14 2.69 -13.99
CA ARG A 411 -11.66 1.59 -13.11
C ARG A 411 -12.51 0.32 -13.24
N SER A 412 -13.83 0.42 -13.33
CA SER A 412 -14.71 -0.75 -13.46
C SER A 412 -14.43 -1.53 -14.75
N ASP A 413 -14.17 -0.82 -15.83
CA ASP A 413 -14.01 -1.40 -17.16
C ASP A 413 -12.59 -1.91 -17.39
N ARG A 414 -11.60 -1.34 -16.69
CA ARG A 414 -10.18 -1.76 -16.74
C ARG A 414 -10.00 -3.25 -16.47
N LEU A 415 -10.82 -3.85 -15.61
CA LEU A 415 -10.70 -5.25 -15.24
C LEU A 415 -10.85 -6.21 -16.43
N SER A 416 -11.67 -5.89 -17.42
CA SER A 416 -11.88 -6.71 -18.62
C SER A 416 -11.27 -6.09 -19.88
N PHE A 417 -10.58 -4.96 -19.75
CA PHE A 417 -10.00 -4.25 -20.86
C PHE A 417 -8.80 -4.99 -21.44
N TYR A 418 -8.84 -5.24 -22.75
CA TYR A 418 -7.70 -5.80 -23.46
C TYR A 418 -6.70 -4.67 -23.78
N SER A 419 -5.64 -4.63 -22.98
CA SER A 419 -4.61 -3.59 -23.04
C SER A 419 -3.53 -3.87 -24.07
N LYS A 420 -2.86 -2.82 -24.56
CA LYS A 420 -1.70 -2.92 -25.46
C LYS A 420 -0.56 -3.76 -24.85
N SER A 421 -0.42 -3.72 -23.54
CA SER A 421 0.52 -4.57 -22.80
C SER A 421 0.32 -6.07 -23.09
N LEU A 422 -0.91 -6.54 -23.29
CA LEU A 422 -1.20 -7.92 -23.69
C LEU A 422 -0.71 -8.24 -25.10
N GLU A 423 -0.87 -7.31 -26.04
CA GLU A 423 -0.37 -7.46 -27.42
C GLU A 423 1.17 -7.53 -27.44
N ILE A 424 1.84 -6.67 -26.67
CA ILE A 424 3.31 -6.62 -26.59
C ILE A 424 3.89 -7.96 -26.11
N ILE A 425 3.21 -8.62 -25.16
CA ILE A 425 3.62 -9.95 -24.66
C ILE A 425 3.03 -11.12 -25.47
N GLY A 426 2.39 -10.85 -26.62
CA GLY A 426 1.89 -11.87 -27.55
C GLY A 426 0.66 -12.64 -27.07
N VAL A 427 -0.18 -12.05 -26.22
CA VAL A 427 -1.38 -12.72 -25.69
C VAL A 427 -2.62 -12.32 -26.48
N ALA A 428 -3.21 -13.28 -27.22
CA ALA A 428 -4.43 -13.04 -27.98
C ALA A 428 -5.66 -12.69 -27.10
N PRO A 429 -6.61 -11.86 -27.58
CA PRO A 429 -7.82 -11.48 -26.84
C PRO A 429 -8.63 -12.67 -26.32
N GLU A 430 -8.78 -13.72 -27.11
CA GLU A 430 -9.55 -14.92 -26.74
C GLU A 430 -8.90 -15.66 -25.57
N ARG A 431 -7.56 -15.63 -25.49
CA ARG A 431 -6.81 -16.25 -24.39
C ARG A 431 -6.99 -15.46 -23.10
N PHE A 432 -6.99 -14.13 -23.18
CA PHE A 432 -7.26 -13.27 -22.03
C PHE A 432 -8.68 -13.47 -21.49
N GLU A 433 -9.67 -13.50 -22.38
CA GLU A 433 -11.07 -13.70 -21.97
C GLU A 433 -11.30 -15.08 -21.36
N LYS A 434 -10.74 -16.15 -21.94
CA LYS A 434 -10.77 -17.49 -21.32
C LYS A 434 -10.12 -17.51 -19.94
N ASN A 435 -9.05 -16.74 -19.73
CA ASN A 435 -8.42 -16.62 -18.40
C ASN A 435 -9.37 -15.97 -17.38
N ASN A 436 -10.07 -14.91 -17.77
CA ASN A 436 -11.05 -14.24 -16.91
C ASN A 436 -12.20 -15.17 -16.52
N GLN A 437 -12.76 -15.90 -17.49
CA GLN A 437 -13.84 -16.87 -17.25
C GLN A 437 -13.39 -18.02 -16.36
N PHE A 438 -12.18 -18.54 -16.59
CA PHE A 438 -11.58 -19.57 -15.75
C PHE A 438 -11.51 -19.11 -14.28
N TRP A 439 -10.94 -17.93 -14.02
CA TRP A 439 -10.77 -17.44 -12.66
C TRP A 439 -12.08 -17.09 -11.96
N LYS A 440 -13.05 -16.53 -12.69
CA LYS A 440 -14.40 -16.29 -12.16
C LYS A 440 -15.04 -17.59 -11.65
N ASN A 441 -14.94 -18.66 -12.42
CA ASN A 441 -15.45 -19.97 -12.05
C ASN A 441 -14.68 -20.59 -10.88
N GLN A 442 -13.35 -20.43 -10.87
CA GLN A 442 -12.51 -21.08 -9.87
C GLN A 442 -12.58 -20.41 -8.50
N VAL A 443 -12.63 -19.08 -8.45
CA VAL A 443 -12.88 -18.33 -7.20
C VAL A 443 -14.22 -18.71 -6.59
N HIS A 444 -15.27 -18.87 -7.39
CA HIS A 444 -16.57 -19.32 -6.90
C HIS A 444 -16.48 -20.70 -6.20
N LYS A 445 -15.73 -21.64 -6.79
CA LYS A 445 -15.48 -22.95 -6.17
C LYS A 445 -14.63 -22.85 -4.91
N TYR A 446 -13.60 -22.02 -4.89
CA TYR A 446 -12.77 -21.81 -3.70
C TYR A 446 -13.61 -21.30 -2.54
N TRP A 447 -14.45 -20.29 -2.75
CA TRP A 447 -15.24 -19.71 -1.65
C TRP A 447 -16.33 -20.67 -1.18
N SER A 448 -16.93 -21.42 -2.10
CA SER A 448 -17.85 -22.51 -1.77
C SER A 448 -17.15 -23.58 -0.93
N PHE A 449 -15.90 -23.95 -1.26
CA PHE A 449 -15.15 -24.96 -0.51
C PHE A 449 -14.68 -24.48 0.87
N LEU A 450 -14.21 -23.23 0.99
CA LEU A 450 -13.69 -22.70 2.26
C LEU A 450 -14.76 -22.52 3.33
N HIS A 451 -16.03 -22.30 2.95
CA HIS A 451 -17.14 -22.07 3.88
C HIS A 451 -16.86 -20.97 4.93
N VAL A 452 -16.11 -19.93 4.54
CA VAL A 452 -15.78 -18.79 5.40
C VAL A 452 -16.60 -17.56 5.01
N GLU A 453 -16.86 -16.69 6.00
CA GLU A 453 -17.46 -15.39 5.73
C GLU A 453 -16.47 -14.52 4.94
N LYS A 454 -16.90 -13.88 3.85
CA LYS A 454 -16.01 -13.06 3.01
C LYS A 454 -15.25 -11.97 3.79
N THR A 455 -15.84 -11.45 4.87
CA THR A 455 -15.23 -10.42 5.73
C THR A 455 -14.16 -10.96 6.69
N SER A 456 -14.00 -12.28 6.79
CA SER A 456 -12.90 -12.90 7.55
C SER A 456 -11.60 -12.99 6.75
N ILE A 457 -11.64 -12.73 5.44
CA ILE A 457 -10.46 -12.64 4.58
C ILE A 457 -10.36 -11.20 4.10
N ARG A 458 -9.21 -10.55 4.33
CA ARG A 458 -8.96 -9.17 3.91
C ARG A 458 -7.68 -9.04 3.12
N ASN A 459 -6.58 -9.55 3.66
CA ASN A 459 -5.24 -9.48 3.08
C ASN A 459 -4.97 -10.76 2.29
N VAL A 460 -4.90 -10.65 0.97
CA VAL A 460 -4.64 -11.80 0.10
C VAL A 460 -3.35 -11.57 -0.66
N MET A 461 -2.58 -12.63 -0.86
CA MET A 461 -1.42 -12.62 -1.75
C MET A 461 -1.62 -13.65 -2.84
N ASP A 462 -1.62 -13.18 -4.08
CA ASP A 462 -1.54 -14.06 -5.25
C ASP A 462 -0.07 -14.21 -5.61
N MET A 463 0.52 -15.35 -5.25
CA MET A 463 1.95 -15.58 -5.35
C MET A 463 2.40 -15.81 -6.81
N ASN A 464 1.46 -16.03 -7.72
CA ASN A 464 1.70 -16.18 -9.15
C ASN A 464 0.49 -15.66 -9.95
N ALA A 465 0.43 -14.34 -10.08
CA ALA A 465 -0.77 -13.65 -10.53
C ALA A 465 -1.04 -13.75 -12.04
N ASN A 466 -0.04 -14.09 -12.86
CA ASN A 466 -0.14 -14.09 -14.32
C ASN A 466 -0.78 -12.76 -14.82
N TYR A 467 -1.96 -12.76 -15.44
CA TYR A 467 -2.65 -11.55 -15.92
C TYR A 467 -3.51 -10.84 -14.85
N GLY A 468 -3.47 -11.27 -13.59
CA GLY A 468 -4.30 -10.74 -12.50
C GLY A 468 -5.75 -11.24 -12.50
N GLY A 469 -6.03 -12.37 -13.16
CA GLY A 469 -7.39 -12.87 -13.32
C GLY A 469 -8.05 -13.33 -12.00
N PHE A 470 -7.27 -13.90 -11.07
CA PHE A 470 -7.74 -14.24 -9.72
C PHE A 470 -8.19 -12.97 -8.97
N ALA A 471 -7.36 -11.92 -8.98
CA ALA A 471 -7.70 -10.66 -8.34
C ALA A 471 -8.89 -9.94 -8.99
N ALA A 472 -8.99 -10.00 -10.32
CA ALA A 472 -10.14 -9.45 -11.04
C ALA A 472 -11.45 -10.15 -10.65
N ALA A 473 -11.42 -11.49 -10.48
CA ALA A 473 -12.58 -12.27 -10.03
C ALA A 473 -13.02 -11.93 -8.59
N LEU A 474 -12.11 -11.41 -7.76
CA LEU A 474 -12.36 -10.97 -6.38
C LEU A 474 -12.59 -9.46 -6.25
N SER A 475 -12.66 -8.72 -7.34
CA SER A 475 -12.71 -7.25 -7.32
C SER A 475 -13.92 -6.66 -6.60
N SER A 476 -15.00 -7.42 -6.47
CA SER A 476 -16.23 -7.06 -5.74
C SER A 476 -16.22 -7.45 -4.26
N ASP A 477 -15.24 -8.25 -3.84
CA ASP A 477 -15.09 -8.67 -2.45
C ASP A 477 -14.28 -7.61 -1.67
N PRO A 478 -14.48 -7.46 -0.36
CA PRO A 478 -13.79 -6.46 0.46
C PRO A 478 -12.32 -6.83 0.75
N VAL A 479 -11.63 -7.42 -0.22
CA VAL A 479 -10.23 -7.87 -0.13
C VAL A 479 -9.29 -6.85 -0.80
N TRP A 480 -8.03 -6.87 -0.39
CA TRP A 480 -6.95 -6.31 -1.18
C TRP A 480 -5.96 -7.42 -1.47
N ILE A 481 -5.37 -7.36 -2.66
CA ILE A 481 -4.60 -8.45 -3.20
C ILE A 481 -3.25 -7.91 -3.62
N MET A 482 -2.18 -8.45 -3.04
CA MET A 482 -0.83 -8.28 -3.54
C MET A 482 -0.62 -9.29 -4.67
N ASN A 483 -0.61 -8.82 -5.91
CA ASN A 483 -0.40 -9.66 -7.09
C ASN A 483 1.10 -9.79 -7.38
N ILE A 484 1.67 -10.97 -7.20
CA ILE A 484 3.09 -11.21 -7.44
C ILE A 484 3.28 -11.86 -8.81
N VAL A 485 4.17 -11.27 -9.60
CA VAL A 485 4.69 -11.87 -10.83
C VAL A 485 6.12 -12.33 -10.55
N PRO A 486 6.38 -13.65 -10.48
CA PRO A 486 7.74 -14.14 -10.32
C PRO A 486 8.64 -13.57 -11.42
N TYR A 487 9.78 -12.98 -11.06
CA TYR A 487 10.68 -12.29 -12.02
C TYR A 487 11.21 -13.20 -13.15
N THR A 488 11.03 -14.50 -12.96
CA THR A 488 11.46 -15.58 -13.83
C THR A 488 10.41 -16.06 -14.81
N MET A 489 9.20 -15.52 -14.70
CA MET A 489 8.10 -15.75 -15.62
C MET A 489 7.99 -14.62 -16.65
N MET A 490 7.06 -14.77 -17.60
CA MET A 490 6.75 -13.69 -18.54
C MET A 490 6.35 -12.43 -17.78
N ASN A 491 6.77 -11.29 -18.32
CA ASN A 491 6.51 -10.00 -17.72
C ASN A 491 5.03 -9.58 -17.89
N THR A 492 4.17 -10.06 -17.00
CA THR A 492 2.72 -9.76 -17.04
C THR A 492 2.29 -8.65 -16.09
N LEU A 493 3.20 -8.10 -15.28
CA LEU A 493 2.86 -7.07 -14.30
C LEU A 493 2.34 -5.76 -14.94
N PRO A 494 2.82 -5.31 -16.12
CA PRO A 494 2.19 -4.17 -16.82
C PRO A 494 0.69 -4.39 -17.07
N VAL A 495 0.30 -5.62 -17.46
CA VAL A 495 -1.12 -5.98 -17.67
C VAL A 495 -1.92 -5.84 -16.37
N ILE A 496 -1.36 -6.25 -15.23
CA ILE A 496 -2.02 -6.14 -13.93
C ILE A 496 -2.29 -4.65 -13.59
N TYR A 497 -1.31 -3.78 -13.80
CA TYR A 497 -1.47 -2.34 -13.56
C TYR A 497 -2.42 -1.66 -14.55
N ASP A 498 -2.46 -2.09 -15.81
CA ASP A 498 -3.44 -1.61 -16.79
C ASP A 498 -4.88 -1.98 -16.42
N ARG A 499 -5.06 -3.12 -15.72
CA ARG A 499 -6.35 -3.53 -15.15
C ARG A 499 -6.75 -2.75 -13.89
N GLY A 500 -5.90 -1.85 -13.40
CA GLY A 500 -6.13 -1.11 -12.15
C GLY A 500 -5.89 -1.94 -10.89
N LEU A 501 -5.09 -3.00 -10.99
CA LEU A 501 -4.72 -3.88 -9.87
C LEU A 501 -3.28 -3.60 -9.43
N LEU A 502 -2.99 -3.87 -8.15
CA LEU A 502 -1.66 -3.63 -7.57
C LEU A 502 -0.86 -4.92 -7.48
N GLY A 503 0.46 -4.81 -7.68
CA GLY A 503 1.35 -5.95 -7.62
C GLY A 503 2.83 -5.58 -7.61
N SER A 504 3.68 -6.59 -7.54
CA SER A 504 5.14 -6.44 -7.51
C SER A 504 5.81 -7.60 -8.22
N TYR A 505 6.98 -7.36 -8.81
CA TYR A 505 7.90 -8.45 -9.11
C TYR A 505 8.50 -9.00 -7.82
N HIS A 506 8.82 -10.28 -7.82
CA HIS A 506 9.53 -10.92 -6.72
C HIS A 506 10.21 -12.22 -7.16
N ASP A 507 11.20 -12.66 -6.40
CA ASP A 507 11.72 -14.02 -6.45
C ASP A 507 11.39 -14.76 -5.15
N TRP A 508 10.58 -15.82 -5.23
CA TRP A 508 10.26 -16.66 -4.07
C TRP A 508 11.43 -17.47 -3.52
N CYS A 509 12.60 -17.44 -4.15
CA CYS A 509 13.86 -17.89 -3.54
C CYS A 509 14.43 -16.90 -2.50
N GLU A 510 13.81 -15.73 -2.38
CA GLU A 510 14.10 -14.75 -1.35
C GLU A 510 12.85 -14.49 -0.50
N PRO A 511 13.02 -14.21 0.80
CA PRO A 511 11.92 -13.77 1.64
C PRO A 511 11.26 -12.48 1.13
N PHE A 512 9.94 -12.44 1.13
CA PHE A 512 9.17 -11.28 0.71
C PHE A 512 9.30 -10.14 1.73
N SER A 513 9.37 -8.90 1.25
CA SER A 513 9.55 -7.70 2.09
C SER A 513 8.25 -7.30 2.82
N THR A 514 7.84 -8.14 3.77
CA THR A 514 6.65 -7.99 4.60
C THR A 514 6.89 -8.54 6.02
N TYR A 515 6.07 -8.11 6.97
CA TYR A 515 6.08 -8.65 8.33
C TYR A 515 5.49 -10.06 8.39
N PRO A 516 5.88 -10.90 9.36
CA PRO A 516 5.21 -12.17 9.59
C PRO A 516 3.71 -12.01 9.84
N ARG A 517 2.91 -13.01 9.47
CA ARG A 517 1.45 -13.08 9.74
C ARG A 517 0.67 -11.88 9.20
N SER A 518 0.99 -11.49 7.97
CA SER A 518 0.38 -10.35 7.29
C SER A 518 -0.79 -10.72 6.39
N TYR A 519 -0.88 -11.96 5.90
CA TYR A 519 -1.88 -12.38 4.93
C TYR A 519 -2.85 -13.41 5.50
N ASP A 520 -4.14 -13.24 5.21
CA ASP A 520 -5.21 -14.17 5.59
C ASP A 520 -5.28 -15.36 4.62
N LEU A 521 -4.89 -15.15 3.36
CA LEU A 521 -4.91 -16.18 2.32
C LEU A 521 -3.73 -16.02 1.35
N LEU A 522 -3.05 -17.14 1.10
CA LEU A 522 -2.02 -17.27 0.07
C LEU A 522 -2.56 -18.11 -1.08
N HIS A 523 -2.48 -17.58 -2.30
CA HIS A 523 -2.86 -18.27 -3.52
C HIS A 523 -1.60 -18.61 -4.33
N ALA A 524 -1.25 -19.90 -4.39
CA ALA A 524 0.02 -20.39 -4.95
C ALA A 524 -0.16 -21.22 -6.24
N PHE A 525 -1.04 -20.78 -7.14
CA PHE A 525 -1.39 -21.52 -8.35
C PHE A 525 -0.17 -21.75 -9.27
N HIS A 526 0.17 -23.02 -9.52
CA HIS A 526 1.36 -23.46 -10.27
C HIS A 526 2.72 -22.94 -9.76
N LEU A 527 2.78 -22.36 -8.57
CA LEU A 527 4.03 -21.80 -8.03
C LEU A 527 5.11 -22.87 -7.85
N PHE A 528 4.81 -23.94 -7.12
CA PHE A 528 5.78 -25.02 -6.87
C PHE A 528 6.22 -25.74 -8.14
N SER A 529 5.33 -25.88 -9.12
CA SER A 529 5.68 -26.49 -10.42
C SER A 529 6.70 -25.66 -11.19
N HIS A 530 6.63 -24.33 -11.10
CA HIS A 530 7.60 -23.41 -11.71
C HIS A 530 8.97 -23.53 -11.05
N TYR A 531 9.02 -23.47 -9.72
CA TYR A 531 10.29 -23.50 -8.97
C TYR A 531 10.95 -24.88 -8.94
N LYS A 532 10.18 -25.98 -8.92
CA LYS A 532 10.74 -27.35 -8.96
C LYS A 532 11.53 -27.63 -10.25
N ARG A 533 11.20 -26.96 -11.36
CA ARG A 533 11.93 -27.08 -12.64
C ARG A 533 13.28 -26.36 -12.62
N ARG A 534 13.50 -25.44 -11.68
CA ARG A 534 14.66 -24.56 -11.57
C ARG A 534 15.61 -25.01 -10.45
N LYS A 535 16.07 -26.27 -10.50
CA LYS A 535 16.84 -26.98 -9.45
C LYS A 535 18.03 -26.23 -8.80
N GLU A 536 18.41 -25.06 -9.29
CA GLU A 536 19.63 -24.34 -8.94
C GLU A 536 19.41 -23.15 -7.98
N ASP A 537 18.18 -22.62 -7.80
CA ASP A 537 17.98 -21.31 -7.15
C ASP A 537 17.49 -21.36 -5.68
N CYS A 538 16.60 -22.29 -5.33
CA CYS A 538 16.14 -22.57 -3.95
C CYS A 538 15.34 -23.87 -3.87
N LEU A 539 15.08 -24.38 -2.65
CA LEU A 539 14.22 -25.54 -2.47
C LEU A 539 12.76 -25.15 -2.20
N LEU A 540 11.83 -26.08 -2.40
CA LEU A 540 10.40 -25.84 -2.16
C LEU A 540 10.13 -25.56 -0.68
N GLU A 541 10.91 -26.17 0.21
CA GLU A 541 10.88 -25.97 1.65
C GLU A 541 11.19 -24.52 2.05
N ASP A 542 12.01 -23.81 1.27
CA ASP A 542 12.27 -22.38 1.50
C ASP A 542 11.02 -21.55 1.22
N ILE A 543 10.32 -21.86 0.13
CA ILE A 543 9.05 -21.21 -0.24
C ILE A 543 7.97 -21.53 0.78
N MET A 544 7.87 -22.79 1.23
CA MET A 544 6.90 -23.20 2.24
C MET A 544 7.16 -22.52 3.59
N LEU A 545 8.42 -22.37 4.00
CA LEU A 545 8.78 -21.65 5.22
C LEU A 545 8.42 -20.16 5.12
N GLU A 546 8.62 -19.55 3.95
CA GLU A 546 8.19 -18.17 3.71
C GLU A 546 6.66 -18.03 3.74
N MET A 547 5.92 -18.98 3.17
CA MET A 547 4.46 -19.03 3.25
C MET A 547 3.98 -19.11 4.70
N ASP A 548 4.58 -19.98 5.52
CA ASP A 548 4.30 -20.08 6.96
C ASP A 548 4.57 -18.75 7.68
N ARG A 549 5.71 -18.11 7.41
CA ARG A 549 6.08 -16.84 8.03
C ARG A 549 5.01 -15.77 7.78
N ILE A 550 4.52 -15.64 6.55
CA ILE A 550 3.67 -14.51 6.15
C ILE A 550 2.16 -14.76 6.33
N ILE A 551 1.72 -16.01 6.45
CA ILE A 551 0.30 -16.34 6.66
C ILE A 551 -0.09 -16.17 8.13
N ARG A 552 -1.33 -15.75 8.38
CA ARG A 552 -1.86 -15.60 9.74
C ARG A 552 -2.22 -16.97 10.34
N PRO A 553 -1.88 -17.23 11.62
CA PRO A 553 -2.32 -18.43 12.30
C PRO A 553 -3.83 -18.36 12.59
N GLN A 554 -4.50 -19.52 12.61
CA GLN A 554 -5.94 -19.65 12.86
C GLN A 554 -6.29 -19.88 14.33
#